data_AF-A0ABD5JVL5-F1
#
_entry.id   AF-A0ABD5JVL5-F1
#
_cell.length_a   1.000
_cell.length_b   1.000
_cell.length_c   1.000
_cell.angle_alpha   90.00
_cell.angle_beta   90.00
_cell.angle_gamma   90.00
#
_symmetry.space_group_name_H-M   'P 1'
#
loop_
_entity.id
_entity.type
_entity.pdbx_description
1 polymer ?
#
loop_
_entity_poly.entity_id
_entity_poly.type
_entity_poly.pdbx_seq_one_letter_code
_entity_poly.pdbx_strand_id
1 'polypeptide(L)' 'MKQRREDNPETLVYIEQMLGELGKLAKKTDNPLLAYMIQMASEEAKDLIEGKRNH' A
#
# COMPACT_ATOMS: atom_id res chain seq x y z
N MET A 1 2.94 5.00 28.49
CA MET A 1 3.88 4.35 27.55
C MET A 1 3.21 4.29 26.19
N LYS A 2 3.73 4.97 25.16
CA LYS A 2 3.20 4.89 23.79
C LYS A 2 3.50 3.48 23.28
N GLN A 3 2.49 2.62 23.21
CA GLN A 3 2.59 1.31 22.61
C GLN A 3 2.94 1.52 21.13
N ARG A 4 4.22 1.38 20.78
CA ARG A 4 4.63 1.20 19.39
C ARG A 4 3.86 -0.04 18.96
N ARG A 5 2.84 0.14 18.13
CA ARG A 5 2.31 -0.99 17.36
C ARG A 5 3.53 -1.48 16.60
N GLU A 6 4.04 -2.65 16.97
CA GLU A 6 4.95 -3.36 16.09
C GLU A 6 4.14 -3.54 14.81
N ASP A 7 4.53 -2.82 13.76
CA ASP A 7 3.93 -2.96 12.45
C ASP A 7 4.16 -4.42 12.06
N ASN A 8 3.15 -5.28 12.26
CA ASN A 8 3.27 -6.69 11.94
C ASN A 8 3.58 -6.76 10.44
N PRO A 9 4.75 -7.27 10.03
CA PRO A 9 5.12 -7.36 8.62
C PRO A 9 4.07 -8.10 7.78
N GLU A 10 3.38 -9.07 8.37
CA GLU A 10 2.28 -9.80 7.74
C GLU A 10 1.09 -8.90 7.42
N THR A 11 0.76 -7.96 8.32
CA THR A 11 -0.30 -6.96 8.10
C THR A 11 0.08 -6.01 6.97
N LEU A 12 1.35 -5.61 6.86
CA LEU A 12 1.81 -4.75 5.76
C LEU A 12 1.76 -5.48 4.42
N VAL A 13 2.20 -6.74 4.37
CA VAL A 13 2.08 -7.58 3.16
C VAL A 13 0.62 -7.76 2.75
N TYR A 14 -0.28 -7.98 3.70
CA TYR A 14 -1.71 -8.08 3.42
C TYR A 14 -2.29 -6.77 2.85
N ILE A 15 -1.88 -5.62 3.39
CA ILE A 15 -2.29 -4.30 2.89
C ILE A 15 -1.78 -4.09 1.45
N GLU A 16 -0.53 -4.41 1.16
CA GLU A 16 0.05 -4.30 -0.19
C GLU A 16 -0.73 -5.15 -1.22
N GLN A 17 -1.03 -6.40 -0.86
CA GLN A 17 -1.84 -7.28 -1.72
C GLN A 17 -3.24 -6.72 -1.97
N MET A 18 -3.89 -6.17 -0.94
CA MET A 18 -5.22 -5.56 -1.06
C MET A 18 -5.18 -4.32 -1.95
N LEU A 19 -4.15 -3.47 -1.83
CA LEU A 19 -3.96 -2.31 -2.69
C LEU A 19 -3.76 -2.72 -4.15
N GLY A 20 -3.04 -3.83 -4.41
CA GLY A 20 -2.92 -4.41 -5.74
C GLY A 20 -4.27 -4.79 -6.36
N GLU A 21 -5.15 -5.47 -5.61
CA GLU A 21 -6.49 -5.83 -6.08
C GLU A 21 -7.39 -4.61 -6.26
N LEU A 22 -7.37 -3.65 -5.33
CA LEU A 22 -8.11 -2.39 -5.46
C LEU A 22 -7.65 -1.58 -6.66
N GLY A 23 -6.35 -1.57 -6.97
CA GLY A 23 -5.79 -0.89 -8.14
C GLY A 23 -6.31 -1.49 -9.45
N LYS A 24 -6.46 -2.82 -9.52
CA LYS A 24 -7.08 -3.50 -10.68
C LYS A 24 -8.54 -3.11 -10.85
N LEU A 25 -9.28 -2.94 -9.76
CA LEU A 25 -10.68 -2.49 -9.80
C LEU A 25 -10.79 -1.02 -10.20
N ALA A 26 -9.96 -0.15 -9.62
CA ALA A 26 -9.95 1.27 -9.94
C ALA A 26 -9.60 1.56 -11.41
N LYS A 27 -8.71 0.77 -12.01
CA LYS A 27 -8.40 0.84 -13.46
C LYS A 27 -9.60 0.53 -14.36
N LYS A 28 -10.66 -0.11 -13.84
CA LYS A 28 -11.92 -0.36 -14.57
C LYS A 28 -12.93 0.78 -14.39
N THR A 29 -12.62 1.77 -13.55
CA THR A 29 -13.45 2.97 -13.37
C THR A 29 -12.95 4.08 -14.30
N ASP A 30 -13.81 5.02 -14.64
CA ASP A 30 -13.44 6.23 -15.39
C ASP A 30 -12.80 7.31 -14.49
N ASN A 31 -12.04 6.87 -13.48
CA ASN A 31 -11.35 7.74 -12.53
C ASN A 31 -9.84 7.40 -12.48
N PRO A 32 -9.06 7.97 -13.41
CA PRO A 32 -7.61 7.73 -13.48
C PRO A 32 -6.85 8.16 -12.22
N LEU A 33 -7.33 9.22 -11.54
CA LEU A 33 -6.71 9.72 -10.32
C LEU A 33 -6.83 8.71 -9.17
N LEU A 34 -7.98 8.03 -9.05
CA LEU A 34 -8.18 6.99 -8.06
C LEU A 34 -7.23 5.80 -8.29
N ALA A 35 -7.09 5.35 -9.53
CA ALA A 35 -6.17 4.27 -9.88
C ALA A 35 -4.72 4.65 -9.57
N TYR A 36 -4.33 5.90 -9.84
CA TYR A 36 -3.02 6.43 -9.50
C TYR A 36 -2.76 6.47 -7.99
N MET A 37 -3.70 6.99 -7.20
CA MET A 37 -3.56 7.07 -5.74
C MET A 37 -3.41 5.69 -5.09
N ILE A 38 -4.18 4.70 -5.55
CA ILE A 38 -4.07 3.33 -5.05
C ILE A 38 -2.72 2.72 -5.43
N GLN A 39 -2.24 2.98 -6.64
CA GLN A 39 -0.94 2.49 -7.08
C GLN A 39 0.20 3.11 -6.25
N MET A 40 0.17 4.42 -5.98
CA MET A 40 1.17 5.05 -5.10
C MET A 40 1.15 4.48 -3.68
N ALA A 41 -0.04 4.26 -3.11
CA ALA A 41 -0.15 3.64 -1.79
C ALA A 41 0.42 2.21 -1.78
N SER A 42 0.24 1.45 -2.86
CA SER A 42 0.83 0.10 -3.02
C SER A 42 2.35 0.14 -3.08
N GLU A 43 2.91 1.13 -3.80
CA GLU A 43 4.36 1.33 -3.91
C GLU A 43 4.96 1.74 -2.55
N GLU A 44 4.30 2.63 -1.81
CA GLU A 44 4.73 3.02 -0.46
C GLU A 44 4.67 1.84 0.53
N ALA A 45 3.62 1.03 0.49
CA ALA A 45 3.52 -0.19 1.29
C ALA A 45 4.65 -1.18 0.97
N LYS A 46 5.00 -1.32 -0.31
CA LYS A 46 6.10 -2.17 -0.76
C LYS A 46 7.46 -1.65 -0.29
N ASP A 47 7.70 -0.35 -0.38
CA ASP A 47 8.93 0.28 0.12
C ASP A 47 9.09 0.05 1.64
N LEU A 48 8.00 0.14 2.40
CA LEU A 48 7.98 -0.15 3.84
C LEU A 48 8.31 -1.63 4.13
N ILE A 49 7.77 -2.57 3.35
CA ILE A 49 8.07 -4.01 3.47
C ILE A 49 9.54 -4.30 3.13
N GLU A 50 10.08 -3.66 2.08
CA GLU A 50 11.47 -3.84 1.64
C GLU A 50 12.48 -3.11 2.54
N GLY A 51 12.03 -2.36 3.55
CA GLY A 51 12.89 -1.56 4.42
C GLY A 51 13.54 -0.37 3.71
N LYS A 52 13.04 -0.03 2.51
CA LYS A 52 13.46 1.15 1.74
C LYS A 52 12.77 2.37 2.31
N ARG A 53 13.33 2.90 3.40
CA ARG A 53 13.01 4.28 3.81
C ARG A 53 13.61 5.22 2.77
N ASN A 54 12.78 5.78 1.91
CA ASN A 54 13.15 6.92 1.08
C ASN A 54 13.59 8.06 2.02
N HIS A 55 14.85 8.47 1.86
CA HIS A 55 15.54 9.47 2.67
C HIS A 55 15.39 10.86 2.08
#